data_AF-A0A0C9ZBG5-F1
#
_entry.id   AF-A0A0C9ZBG5-F1
#
_cell.length_a   1.000
_cell.length_b   1.000
_cell.length_c   1.000
_cell.angle_alpha   90.00
_cell.angle_beta   90.00
_cell.angle_gamma   90.00
#
_symmetry.space_group_name_H-M   'P 1'
#
loop_
_entity.id
_entity.type
_entity.pdbx_description
1 polymer ?
#
loop_
_entity_poly.entity_id
_entity_poly.type
_entity_poly.pdbx_seq_one_letter_code
_entity_poly.pdbx_strand_id
1 'polypeptide(L)'
;MSNEYLPLAFDDLVHIMSLSPAPPLATLDDSQLPLRPKTASPRPQNDSDIQETRMNITDIHDLGRGEKELPDVVRYETGVVHPDPEQVIRQAELISCLIDQRDMLVRQAEEQRLRWNSEKDGWARMAEALIAQQAKHRNSSDKDEELERQHAITEADNRSLR
;
A
#
# COMPACT_ATOMS: atom_id res chain seq x y z
N MET A 1 -27.13 44.62 10.29
CA MET A 1 -25.74 44.26 9.92
C MET A 1 -25.81 42.97 9.16
N SER A 2 -25.66 43.04 7.84
CA SER A 2 -25.84 41.93 6.91
C SER A 2 -24.50 41.22 6.78
N ASN A 3 -24.36 40.02 7.35
CA ASN A 3 -23.20 39.17 7.07
C ASN A 3 -23.43 38.50 5.71
N GLU A 4 -22.88 39.10 4.66
CA GLU A 4 -22.71 38.45 3.37
C GLU A 4 -21.68 37.34 3.52
N TYR A 5 -22.12 36.09 3.44
CA TYR A 5 -21.22 34.94 3.31
C TYR A 5 -20.64 34.95 1.90
N LEU A 6 -19.33 35.19 1.78
CA LEU A 6 -18.60 34.94 0.54
C LEU A 6 -18.71 33.44 0.19
N PRO A 7 -19.06 33.08 -1.06
CA PRO A 7 -18.99 31.70 -1.51
C PRO A 7 -17.53 31.23 -1.49
N LEU A 8 -17.24 30.16 -0.73
CA LEU A 8 -15.96 29.46 -0.83
C LEU A 8 -15.83 28.90 -2.24
N ALA A 9 -14.91 29.46 -3.04
CA ALA A 9 -14.60 28.95 -4.37
C ALA A 9 -13.96 27.56 -4.24
N PHE A 10 -14.41 26.61 -5.07
CA PHE A 10 -13.90 25.23 -5.12
C PHE A 10 -12.38 25.15 -5.38
N ASP A 11 -11.78 26.22 -5.91
CA ASP A 11 -10.35 26.34 -6.18
C ASP A 11 -9.48 26.37 -4.90
N ASP A 12 -10.07 26.70 -3.75
CA ASP A 12 -9.36 26.70 -2.46
C ASP A 12 -9.29 25.28 -1.84
N LEU A 13 -10.19 24.38 -2.27
CA LEU A 13 -10.25 23.00 -1.78
C LEU A 13 -9.28 22.06 -2.53
N VAL A 14 -8.76 22.47 -3.69
CA VAL A 14 -7.78 21.70 -4.47
C VAL A 14 -6.33 22.00 -4.11
N HIS A 15 -6.05 23.06 -3.34
CA HIS A 15 -4.68 23.39 -2.91
C HIS A 15 -4.15 22.52 -1.75
N ILE A 16 -5.04 21.83 -1.03
CA ILE A 16 -4.69 20.99 0.13
C ILE A 16 -3.98 19.68 -0.27
N MET A 17 -3.94 19.36 -1.57
CA MET A 17 -3.22 18.20 -2.12
C MET A 17 -1.99 18.59 -2.94
N SER A 18 -1.42 19.79 -2.74
CA SER A 18 -0.13 20.13 -3.32
C SER A 18 0.95 19.22 -2.72
N LEU A 19 1.34 18.22 -3.51
CA LEU A 19 2.48 17.35 -3.27
C LEU A 19 3.71 18.22 -3.03
N SER A 20 4.39 17.99 -1.90
CA SER A 20 5.73 18.49 -1.62
C SER A 20 6.62 18.38 -2.87
N PRO A 21 7.47 19.38 -3.18
CA PRO A 21 8.28 19.36 -4.39
C PRO A 21 9.15 18.10 -4.37
N ALA A 22 8.85 17.17 -5.28
CA ALA A 22 9.67 16.01 -5.52
C ALA A 22 11.11 16.47 -5.83
N PRO A 23 12.15 15.75 -5.37
CA PRO A 23 13.50 16.01 -5.83
C PRO A 23 13.51 15.94 -7.36
N PRO A 24 14.23 16.83 -8.06
CA PRO A 24 14.20 16.89 -9.52
C PRO A 24 14.51 15.50 -10.08
N LEU A 25 13.53 14.96 -10.80
CA LEU A 25 13.69 13.82 -11.69
C LEU A 25 14.91 14.12 -12.57
N ALA A 26 15.99 13.37 -12.35
CA ALA A 26 17.13 13.35 -13.24
C ALA A 26 16.59 13.08 -14.64
N THR A 27 16.66 14.10 -15.48
CA THR A 27 16.36 14.04 -16.89
C THR A 27 17.14 12.90 -17.50
N LEU A 28 16.44 12.13 -18.32
CA LEU A 28 16.93 11.00 -19.08
C LEU A 28 17.89 11.47 -20.19
N ASP A 29 18.97 12.15 -19.84
CA ASP A 29 20.09 12.47 -20.72
C ASP A 29 21.30 12.91 -19.89
N ASP A 30 21.97 11.95 -19.25
CA ASP A 30 23.31 12.18 -18.71
C ASP A 30 24.15 10.92 -18.90
N SER A 31 24.69 10.78 -20.11
CA SER A 31 25.44 9.61 -20.58
C SER A 31 26.91 9.57 -20.09
N GLN A 32 27.25 10.14 -18.93
CA GLN A 32 28.65 10.29 -18.49
C GLN A 32 28.86 10.16 -16.96
N LEU A 33 28.29 9.14 -16.30
CA LEU A 33 28.70 8.78 -14.92
C LEU A 33 29.25 7.35 -14.84
N PRO A 34 30.43 7.12 -14.20
CA PRO A 34 31.04 5.79 -14.12
C PRO A 34 30.12 4.77 -13.43
N LEU A 35 29.93 3.64 -14.12
CA LEU A 35 29.19 2.46 -13.67
C LEU A 35 29.61 2.06 -12.25
N ARG A 36 28.74 2.30 -11.28
CA ARG A 36 28.84 1.67 -9.96
C ARG A 36 28.60 0.16 -10.15
N PRO A 37 29.54 -0.73 -9.75
CA PRO A 37 29.35 -2.15 -9.92
C PRO A 37 28.13 -2.61 -9.12
N LYS A 38 27.21 -3.24 -9.85
CA LYS A 38 25.97 -3.86 -9.39
C LYS A 38 26.37 -5.06 -8.54
N THR A 39 26.64 -4.87 -7.25
CA THR A 39 26.81 -6.01 -6.34
C THR A 39 25.47 -6.70 -6.22
N ALA A 40 25.42 -7.90 -6.77
CA ALA A 40 24.30 -8.81 -6.77
C ALA A 40 23.70 -8.91 -5.38
N SER A 41 22.40 -8.63 -5.29
CA SER A 41 21.56 -9.14 -4.22
C SER A 41 21.70 -10.67 -4.23
N PRO A 42 22.14 -11.33 -3.14
CA PRO A 42 22.23 -12.77 -3.12
C PRO A 42 20.80 -13.31 -3.10
N ARG A 43 20.37 -13.87 -4.24
CA ARG A 43 19.17 -14.70 -4.31
C ARG A 43 19.34 -15.90 -3.36
N PRO A 44 18.26 -16.41 -2.74
CA PRO A 44 18.35 -17.63 -1.95
C PRO A 44 18.81 -18.77 -2.87
N GLN A 45 19.90 -19.42 -2.48
CA GLN A 45 20.51 -20.55 -3.18
C GLN A 45 19.53 -21.74 -3.11
N ASN A 46 19.20 -22.34 -4.26
CA ASN A 46 18.26 -23.46 -4.30
C ASN A 46 18.90 -24.71 -3.65
N ASP A 47 18.12 -25.48 -2.91
CA ASP A 47 18.58 -26.71 -2.24
C ASP A 47 19.18 -27.74 -3.21
N SER A 48 18.79 -27.70 -4.49
CA SER A 48 19.38 -28.51 -5.57
C SER A 48 20.86 -28.21 -5.78
N ASP A 49 21.23 -26.94 -5.77
CA ASP A 49 22.58 -26.46 -6.06
C ASP A 49 23.52 -26.77 -4.87
N ILE A 50 22.94 -26.85 -3.66
CA ILE A 50 23.62 -27.26 -2.43
C ILE A 50 23.89 -28.77 -2.43
N GLN A 51 23.01 -29.59 -3.01
CA GLN A 51 23.26 -31.03 -3.11
C GLN A 51 24.27 -31.38 -4.21
N GLU A 52 24.22 -30.69 -5.35
CA GLU A 52 25.17 -30.87 -6.44
C GLU A 52 26.60 -30.53 -6.01
N THR A 53 26.76 -29.43 -5.28
CA THR A 53 28.07 -29.05 -4.70
C THR A 53 28.58 -30.08 -3.69
N ARG A 54 27.70 -30.71 -2.89
CA ARG A 54 28.09 -31.77 -1.95
C ARG A 54 28.54 -33.06 -2.64
N MET A 55 27.89 -33.46 -3.74
CA MET A 55 28.35 -34.65 -4.50
C MET A 55 29.72 -34.39 -5.12
N ASN A 56 29.93 -33.22 -5.74
CA ASN A 56 31.21 -32.87 -6.36
C ASN A 56 32.37 -32.78 -5.35
N ILE A 57 32.11 -32.33 -4.12
CA ILE A 57 33.13 -32.29 -3.04
C ILE A 57 33.56 -33.71 -2.63
N THR A 58 32.63 -34.67 -2.66
CA THR A 58 32.92 -36.06 -2.25
C THR A 58 33.81 -36.75 -3.30
N ASP A 59 33.57 -36.48 -4.58
CA ASP A 59 34.35 -37.06 -5.69
C ASP A 59 35.78 -36.52 -5.78
N ILE A 60 36.02 -35.27 -5.33
CA ILE A 60 37.37 -34.68 -5.28
C ILE A 60 38.21 -35.29 -4.15
N HIS A 61 37.58 -35.78 -3.08
CA HIS A 61 38.26 -36.34 -1.92
C HIS A 61 38.87 -37.74 -2.20
N ASP A 62 38.37 -38.46 -3.22
CA ASP A 62 38.81 -39.83 -3.53
C ASP A 62 39.99 -39.90 -4.52
N LEU A 63 40.41 -38.76 -5.09
CA LEU A 63 41.56 -38.67 -6.01
C LEU A 63 42.85 -38.15 -5.36
N GLY A 64 42.85 -37.92 -4.04
CA GLY A 64 43.91 -37.24 -3.31
C GLY A 64 45.04 -38.10 -2.72
N ARG A 65 45.48 -39.19 -3.38
CA ARG A 65 46.73 -39.91 -2.98
C ARG A 65 47.95 -39.29 -3.66
N GLY A 66 48.21 -38.02 -3.37
CA GLY A 66 49.30 -37.24 -3.96
C GLY A 66 49.71 -36.08 -3.06
N GLU A 67 50.09 -36.40 -1.82
CA GLU A 67 50.66 -35.44 -0.88
C GLU A 67 52.00 -34.90 -1.39
N LYS A 68 52.05 -33.59 -1.62
CA LYS A 68 53.12 -32.64 -1.25
C LYS A 68 52.77 -31.30 -1.90
N GLU A 69 52.81 -30.22 -1.13
CA GLU A 69 52.69 -28.80 -1.58
C GLU A 69 51.32 -28.09 -1.46
N LEU A 70 50.44 -28.44 -0.51
CA LEU A 70 49.28 -27.58 -0.16
C LEU A 70 48.97 -27.37 1.34
N PRO A 71 49.94 -27.34 2.30
CA PRO A 71 49.59 -27.13 3.70
C PRO A 71 49.45 -25.65 4.13
N ASP A 72 49.84 -24.68 3.30
CA ASP A 72 49.85 -23.26 3.74
C ASP A 72 48.54 -22.54 3.39
N VAL A 73 48.02 -22.70 2.17
CA VAL A 73 46.80 -21.98 1.72
C VAL A 73 45.54 -22.47 2.45
N VAL A 74 45.44 -23.77 2.72
CA VAL A 74 44.27 -24.38 3.39
C VAL A 74 44.18 -24.02 4.88
N ARG A 75 45.29 -23.63 5.53
CA ARG A 75 45.28 -23.22 6.95
C ARG A 75 44.63 -21.86 7.18
N TYR A 76 44.58 -20.99 6.19
CA TYR A 76 43.92 -19.69 6.30
C TYR A 76 42.40 -19.76 6.09
N GLU A 77 41.89 -20.85 5.51
CA GLU A 77 40.47 -20.99 5.14
C GLU A 77 39.62 -21.75 6.18
N THR A 78 40.24 -22.44 7.15
CA THR A 78 39.53 -22.99 8.33
C THR A 78 39.48 -22.04 9.52
N GLY A 79 39.96 -20.80 9.37
CA GLY A 79 39.77 -19.75 10.35
C GLY A 79 38.31 -19.31 10.34
N VAL A 80 37.45 -19.96 11.12
CA VAL A 80 36.10 -19.44 11.40
C VAL A 80 36.28 -18.06 12.01
N VAL A 81 36.07 -17.02 11.20
CA VAL A 81 36.06 -15.64 11.68
C VAL A 81 34.85 -15.53 12.60
N HIS A 82 35.10 -15.63 13.90
CA HIS A 82 34.07 -15.40 14.89
C HIS A 82 33.69 -13.91 14.82
N PRO A 83 32.41 -13.58 14.56
CA PRO A 83 31.98 -12.21 14.52
C PRO A 83 32.25 -11.56 15.89
N ASP A 84 32.70 -10.30 15.86
CA ASP A 84 32.89 -9.51 17.07
C ASP A 84 31.57 -9.50 17.87
N PRO A 85 31.56 -10.00 19.12
CA PRO A 85 30.33 -10.07 19.92
C PRO A 85 29.71 -8.69 20.14
N GLU A 86 30.50 -7.62 20.21
CA GLU A 86 29.95 -6.27 20.32
C GLU A 86 29.24 -5.85 19.03
N GLN A 87 29.78 -6.23 17.87
CA GLN A 87 29.12 -5.98 16.59
C GLN A 87 27.77 -6.71 16.53
N VAL A 88 27.70 -7.95 17.00
CA VAL A 88 26.44 -8.71 17.05
C VAL A 88 25.42 -8.04 17.96
N ILE A 89 25.85 -7.55 19.13
CA ILE A 89 24.97 -6.83 20.07
C ILE A 89 24.44 -5.55 19.43
N ARG A 90 25.31 -4.71 18.85
CA ARG A 90 24.91 -3.47 18.16
C ARG A 90 23.95 -3.75 17.00
N GLN A 91 24.16 -4.83 16.26
CA GLN A 91 23.27 -5.25 15.19
C GLN A 91 21.91 -5.70 15.72
N ALA A 92 21.88 -6.46 16.83
CA ALA A 92 20.63 -6.89 17.45
C ALA A 92 19.81 -5.69 17.97
N GLU A 93 20.47 -4.72 18.60
CA GLU A 93 19.84 -3.46 19.03
C GLU A 93 19.25 -2.69 17.85
N LEU A 94 20.02 -2.53 16.77
CA LEU A 94 19.55 -1.87 15.55
C LEU A 94 18.36 -2.60 14.94
N ILE A 95 18.41 -3.92 14.84
CA ILE A 95 17.30 -4.74 14.33
C ILE A 95 16.06 -4.55 15.22
N SER A 96 16.21 -4.52 16.54
CA SER A 96 15.09 -4.27 17.46
C SER A 96 14.46 -2.89 17.20
N CYS A 97 15.28 -1.84 17.10
CA CYS A 97 14.78 -0.50 16.79
C CYS A 97 14.05 -0.44 15.44
N LEU A 98 14.57 -1.14 14.42
CA LEU A 98 13.93 -1.19 13.10
C LEU A 98 12.61 -1.98 13.12
N ILE A 99 12.53 -3.05 13.93
CA ILE A 99 11.28 -3.79 14.15
C ILE A 99 10.24 -2.88 14.79
N ASP A 100 10.62 -2.13 15.83
CA ASP A 100 9.71 -1.21 16.51
C ASP A 100 9.19 -0.12 15.54
N GLN A 101 10.08 0.43 14.71
CA GLN A 101 9.72 1.40 13.67
C GLN A 101 8.78 0.80 12.62
N ARG A 102 9.07 -0.41 12.14
CA ARG A 102 8.18 -1.13 11.21
C ARG A 102 6.80 -1.34 11.83
N ASP A 103 6.75 -1.80 13.07
CA ASP A 103 5.49 -2.12 13.75
C ASP A 103 4.65 -0.86 14.02
N MET A 104 5.30 0.27 14.27
CA MET A 104 4.63 1.58 14.31
C MET A 104 4.03 1.94 12.95
N LEU A 105 4.80 1.82 11.86
CA LEU A 105 4.34 2.16 10.51
C LEU A 105 3.19 1.25 10.04
N VAL A 106 3.27 -0.05 10.35
CA VAL A 106 2.18 -1.00 10.07
C VAL A 106 0.91 -0.59 10.81
N ARG A 107 1.00 -0.28 12.11
CA ARG A 107 -0.15 0.19 12.89
C ARG A 107 -0.76 1.47 12.32
N GLN A 108 0.06 2.44 11.94
CA GLN A 108 -0.42 3.67 11.30
C GLN A 108 -1.14 3.40 9.98
N ALA A 109 -0.57 2.53 9.13
CA ALA A 109 -1.19 2.16 7.86
C ALA A 109 -2.54 1.46 8.06
N GLU A 110 -2.62 0.57 9.04
CA GLU A 110 -3.87 -0.13 9.40
C GLU A 110 -4.94 0.83 9.91
N GLU A 111 -4.57 1.77 10.79
CA GLU A 111 -5.48 2.81 11.30
C GLU A 111 -6.03 3.69 10.17
N GLN A 112 -5.16 4.15 9.26
CA GLN A 112 -5.59 4.94 8.10
C GLN A 112 -6.52 4.15 7.19
N ARG A 113 -6.23 2.85 6.97
CA ARG A 113 -7.11 1.99 6.17
C ARG A 113 -8.49 1.82 6.83
N LEU A 114 -8.53 1.66 8.15
CA LEU A 114 -9.77 1.53 8.90
C LEU A 114 -10.59 2.83 8.85
N ARG A 115 -9.93 3.97 9.03
CA ARG A 115 -10.55 5.30 8.92
C ARG A 115 -11.14 5.53 7.54
N TRP A 116 -10.36 5.25 6.49
CA TRP A 116 -10.80 5.38 5.11
C TRP A 116 -12.01 4.50 4.78
N ASN A 117 -12.01 3.25 5.25
CA ASN A 117 -13.16 2.35 5.07
C ASN A 117 -14.40 2.88 5.80
N SER A 118 -14.24 3.40 7.02
CA SER A 118 -15.34 3.99 7.78
C SER A 118 -15.93 5.23 7.10
N GLU A 119 -15.08 6.08 6.51
CA GLU A 119 -15.51 7.25 5.74
C GLU A 119 -16.27 6.83 4.47
N LYS A 120 -15.77 5.83 3.75
CA LYS A 120 -16.46 5.23 2.59
C LYS A 120 -17.84 4.67 2.96
N ASP A 121 -17.95 3.94 4.07
CA ASP A 121 -19.23 3.41 4.55
C ASP A 121 -20.18 4.54 4.97
N GLY A 122 -19.65 5.63 5.52
CA GLY A 122 -20.41 6.85 5.80
C GLY A 122 -20.97 7.48 4.52
N TRP A 123 -20.13 7.62 3.49
CA TRP A 123 -20.53 8.15 2.19
C TRP A 123 -21.53 7.26 1.47
N ALA A 124 -21.35 5.93 1.51
CA ALA A 124 -22.29 4.97 0.94
C ALA A 124 -23.68 5.11 1.57
N ARG A 125 -23.75 5.13 2.91
CA ARG A 125 -25.02 5.33 3.63
C ARG A 125 -25.68 6.67 3.32
N MET A 126 -24.88 7.74 3.21
CA MET A 126 -25.39 9.06 2.86
C MET A 126 -25.93 9.10 1.43
N ALA A 127 -25.22 8.50 0.48
CA ALA A 127 -25.67 8.37 -0.90
C ALA A 127 -26.98 7.58 -0.99
N GLU A 128 -27.08 6.45 -0.27
CA GLU A 128 -28.31 5.66 -0.18
C GLU A 128 -29.46 6.45 0.43
N ALA A 129 -29.22 7.22 1.50
CA ALA A 129 -30.23 8.05 2.13
C ALA A 129 -30.75 9.14 1.16
N LEU A 130 -29.86 9.76 0.39
CA LEU A 130 -30.24 10.75 -0.63
C LEU A 130 -31.05 10.13 -1.76
N ILE A 131 -30.64 8.95 -2.25
CA ILE A 131 -31.39 8.19 -3.27
C ILE A 131 -32.78 7.82 -2.73
N ALA A 132 -32.86 7.32 -1.50
CA ALA A 132 -34.13 6.97 -0.86
C ALA A 132 -35.04 8.20 -0.67
N GLN A 133 -34.47 9.34 -0.27
CA GLN A 133 -35.19 10.60 -0.14
C GLN A 133 -35.72 11.08 -1.50
N GLN A 134 -34.91 11.01 -2.55
CA GLN A 134 -35.32 11.38 -3.90
C GLN A 134 -36.42 10.45 -4.43
N ALA A 135 -36.28 9.14 -4.24
CA ALA A 135 -37.29 8.15 -4.63
C ALA A 135 -38.62 8.38 -3.89
N LYS A 136 -38.56 8.68 -2.58
CA LYS A 136 -39.75 9.03 -1.78
C LYS A 136 -40.41 10.30 -2.30
N HIS A 137 -39.65 11.34 -2.61
CA HIS A 137 -40.18 12.60 -3.14
C HIS A 137 -40.88 12.39 -4.49
N ARG A 138 -40.26 11.65 -5.42
CA ARG A 138 -40.88 11.31 -6.71
C ARG A 138 -42.19 10.56 -6.53
N ASN A 139 -42.18 9.49 -5.74
CA ASN A 139 -43.37 8.70 -5.47
C ASN A 139 -44.48 9.49 -4.75
N SER A 140 -44.14 10.52 -3.98
CA SER A 140 -45.12 11.41 -3.34
C SER A 140 -45.80 12.30 -4.37
N SER A 141 -45.03 12.88 -5.30
CA SER A 141 -45.56 13.71 -6.39
C SER A 141 -46.51 12.92 -7.27
N ASP A 142 -46.10 11.72 -7.70
CA ASP A 142 -46.92 10.86 -8.56
C ASP A 142 -48.24 10.43 -7.90
N LYS A 143 -48.22 10.21 -6.57
CA LYS A 143 -49.42 9.90 -5.80
C LYS A 143 -50.34 11.10 -5.65
N ASP A 144 -49.80 12.30 -5.48
CA ASP A 144 -50.57 13.53 -5.33
C ASP A 144 -51.33 13.85 -6.62
N GLU A 145 -50.66 13.74 -7.78
CA GLU A 145 -51.28 13.89 -9.10
C GLU A 145 -52.40 12.87 -9.34
N GLU A 146 -52.21 11.61 -8.93
CA GLU A 146 -53.23 10.57 -9.05
C GLU A 146 -54.45 10.84 -8.14
N LEU A 147 -54.22 11.30 -6.91
CA LEU A 147 -55.30 11.70 -6.01
C LEU A 147 -56.09 12.89 -6.57
N GLU A 148 -55.40 13.87 -7.16
CA GLU A 148 -56.06 15.02 -7.80
C GLU A 148 -56.92 14.58 -9.00
N ARG A 149 -56.42 13.65 -9.83
CA ARG A 149 -57.24 13.05 -10.91
C ARG A 149 -58.48 12.34 -10.38
N GLN A 150 -58.34 11.53 -9.33
CA GLN A 150 -59.46 10.82 -8.71
C GLN A 150 -60.48 11.79 -8.11
N HIS A 151 -60.01 12.86 -7.47
CA HIS A 151 -60.88 13.91 -6.95
C HIS A 151 -61.67 14.59 -8.06
N ALA A 152 -61.01 14.96 -9.16
CA ALA A 152 -61.65 15.60 -10.31
C ALA A 152 -62.73 14.71 -10.96
N ILE A 153 -62.46 13.41 -11.11
CA ILE A 153 -63.45 12.43 -11.61
C ILE A 153 -64.64 12.34 -10.66
N THR A 154 -64.38 12.19 -9.37
CA THR A 154 -65.44 12.06 -8.35
C THR A 154 -66.29 13.33 -8.25
N GLU A 155 -65.70 14.52 -8.40
CA GLU A 155 -66.43 15.78 -8.48
C GLU A 155 -67.26 15.91 -9.76
N ALA A 156 -66.73 15.47 -10.91
CA ALA A 156 -67.48 15.43 -12.16
C ALA A 156 -68.70 14.52 -12.06
N ASP A 157 -68.53 13.31 -11.50
CA ASP A 157 -69.61 12.36 -11.27
C ASP A 157 -70.65 12.92 -10.30
N ASN A 158 -70.24 13.49 -9.17
CA ASN A 158 -71.15 14.14 -8.23
C ASN A 158 -71.92 15.31 -8.86
N ARG A 159 -71.29 16.10 -9.75
CA ARG A 159 -71.98 17.16 -10.50
C ARG A 159 -73.01 16.60 -11.47
N SER A 160 -72.73 15.45 -12.11
CA SER A 160 -73.64 14.82 -13.05
C SER A 160 -74.88 14.19 -12.40
N LEU A 161 -74.79 13.84 -11.12
CA LEU A 161 -75.86 13.22 -10.32
C LEU A 161 -76.74 14.22 -9.56
N ARG A 162 -76.42 15.52 -9.64
CA ARG A 162 -77.18 16.62 -9.02
C ARG A 162 -78.00 17.36 -10.07
#